data_AF-A0ABD0Q7Y2-F1
#
_entry.id   AF-A0ABD0Q7Y2-F1
#
_cell.length_a   1.000
_cell.length_b   1.000
_cell.length_c   1.000
_cell.angle_alpha   90.00
_cell.angle_beta   90.00
_cell.angle_gamma   90.00
#
_symmetry.space_group_name_H-M   'P 1'
#
loop_
_entity.id
_entity.type
_entity.pdbx_description
1 polymer ?
#
loop_
_entity_poly.entity_id
_entity_poly.type
_entity_poly.pdbx_seq_one_letter_code
_entity_poly.pdbx_strand_id
1 'polypeptide(L)'
;FYEVNYVGEAGAAHSMYDIVVVATPLHQGMSDINFSGFSPAIPSHFPGRYHQTVATLVHGLLNVSYLGTTEKPENFFVSDVLTLDKASEIHSLGSLNPVKIPKGYSYSPASQPKPLSQKNLQQIFLSWDSISEKRWLAYPSYSPPHRRTPPFILHDRLYYLNAVEWAASAMEMSAISARNLALLAHHRWYEQTGKIDQEDLHTRLKGEL
;
A
#
# COMPACT_ATOMS: atom_id res chain seq x y z
N PHE A 1 -4.10 20.55 -21.87
CA PHE A 1 -3.91 20.90 -20.46
C PHE A 1 -5.08 20.35 -19.66
N TYR A 2 -4.86 20.06 -18.39
CA TYR A 2 -5.81 19.58 -17.40
C TYR A 2 -5.96 20.60 -16.30
N GLU A 3 -7.19 20.84 -15.88
CA GLU A 3 -7.49 21.60 -14.68
C GLU A 3 -7.73 20.63 -13.53
N VAL A 4 -6.93 20.74 -12.47
CA VAL A 4 -7.07 19.94 -11.26
C VAL A 4 -7.60 20.83 -10.15
N ASN A 5 -8.79 20.52 -9.68
CA ASN A 5 -9.45 21.17 -8.55
C ASN A 5 -9.18 20.38 -7.27
N TYR A 6 -8.79 21.05 -6.18
CA TYR A 6 -8.46 20.40 -4.90
C TYR A 6 -8.80 21.30 -3.70
N VAL A 7 -8.93 20.68 -2.53
CA VAL A 7 -9.14 21.38 -1.25
C VAL A 7 -7.89 21.19 -0.38
N GLY A 8 -7.16 22.27 -0.16
CA GLY A 8 -6.00 22.31 0.73
C GLY A 8 -6.33 23.00 2.07
N GLU A 9 -5.32 23.23 2.89
CA GLU A 9 -5.48 23.91 4.20
C GLU A 9 -6.06 25.32 4.06
N ALA A 10 -5.75 26.02 2.97
CA ALA A 10 -6.26 27.37 2.67
C ALA A 10 -7.65 27.37 2.00
N GLY A 11 -8.27 26.21 1.81
CA GLY A 11 -9.57 26.06 1.13
C GLY A 11 -9.47 25.50 -0.29
N ALA A 12 -10.52 25.73 -1.07
CA ALA A 12 -10.62 25.25 -2.46
C ALA A 12 -9.70 26.05 -3.39
N ALA A 13 -8.97 25.34 -4.24
CA ALA A 13 -8.06 25.90 -5.24
C ALA A 13 -8.05 25.03 -6.51
N HIS A 14 -7.42 25.54 -7.56
CA HIS A 14 -7.18 24.80 -8.79
C HIS A 14 -5.81 25.10 -9.38
N SER A 15 -5.32 24.22 -10.25
CA SER A 15 -4.06 24.39 -10.97
C SER A 15 -4.11 23.69 -12.32
N MET A 16 -3.31 24.20 -13.27
CA MET A 16 -3.23 23.68 -14.63
C MET A 16 -2.01 22.79 -14.82
N TYR A 17 -2.18 21.65 -15.48
CA TYR A 17 -1.13 20.68 -15.74
C TYR A 17 -1.15 20.17 -17.17
N ASP A 18 0.01 19.96 -17.78
CA ASP A 18 0.09 19.34 -19.10
C ASP A 18 -0.02 17.80 -19.05
N ILE A 19 0.41 17.22 -17.94
CA ILE A 19 0.40 15.78 -17.67
C ILE A 19 -0.10 15.57 -16.25
N VAL A 20 -1.03 14.63 -16.07
CA VAL A 20 -1.57 14.25 -14.76
C VAL A 20 -1.32 12.77 -14.52
N VAL A 21 -0.84 12.45 -13.33
CA VAL A 21 -0.59 11.07 -12.87
C VAL A 21 -1.39 10.82 -11.61
N VAL A 22 -2.32 9.87 -11.67
CA VAL A 22 -3.08 9.41 -10.51
C VAL A 22 -2.26 8.34 -9.80
N ALA A 23 -1.68 8.70 -8.66
CA ALA A 23 -0.82 7.86 -7.82
C ALA A 23 -1.52 7.45 -6.51
N THR A 24 -2.83 7.22 -6.57
CA THR A 24 -3.63 6.68 -5.46
C THR A 24 -4.63 5.66 -6.01
N PRO A 25 -4.98 4.58 -5.28
CA PRO A 25 -5.94 3.61 -5.75
C PRO A 25 -7.32 4.23 -6.04
N LEU A 26 -7.78 4.14 -7.28
CA LEU A 26 -9.13 4.56 -7.69
C LEU A 26 -10.14 3.48 -7.29
N HIS A 27 -10.37 3.34 -5.98
CA HIS A 27 -11.29 2.40 -5.38
C HIS A 27 -12.17 3.08 -4.33
N GLN A 28 -13.39 2.55 -4.15
CA GLN A 28 -14.34 3.11 -3.20
C GLN A 28 -13.77 3.06 -1.78
N GLY A 29 -13.80 4.20 -1.08
CA GLY A 29 -13.27 4.34 0.28
C GLY A 29 -11.76 4.60 0.37
N MET A 30 -11.04 4.72 -0.75
CA MET A 30 -9.61 5.07 -0.77
C MET A 30 -9.34 6.44 -1.38
N SER A 31 -10.02 6.77 -2.48
CA SER A 31 -9.80 8.02 -3.21
C SER A 31 -11.13 8.72 -3.49
N ASP A 32 -11.14 10.03 -3.26
CA ASP A 32 -12.25 10.93 -3.60
C ASP A 32 -11.83 11.80 -4.79
N ILE A 33 -11.70 11.14 -5.96
CA ILE A 33 -11.32 11.78 -7.22
C ILE A 33 -12.45 11.56 -8.22
N ASN A 34 -12.89 12.64 -8.86
CA ASN A 34 -13.87 12.61 -9.93
C ASN A 34 -13.27 13.14 -11.24
N PHE A 35 -13.66 12.55 -12.36
CA PHE A 35 -13.22 12.93 -13.70
C PHE A 35 -14.38 13.57 -14.47
N SER A 36 -14.42 14.91 -14.49
CA SER A 36 -15.44 15.67 -15.20
C SER A 36 -15.00 16.08 -16.60
N GLY A 37 -15.93 16.16 -17.54
CA GLY A 37 -15.67 16.70 -18.89
C GLY A 37 -15.03 15.73 -19.88
N PHE A 38 -14.97 14.44 -19.56
CA PHE A 38 -14.43 13.41 -20.46
C PHE A 38 -15.52 12.72 -21.28
N SER A 39 -15.20 12.42 -22.55
CA SER A 39 -16.02 11.61 -23.45
C SER A 39 -15.11 10.62 -24.20
N PRO A 40 -15.21 9.30 -23.93
CA PRO A 40 -16.11 8.66 -22.97
C PRO A 40 -15.77 9.01 -21.51
N ALA A 41 -16.75 8.86 -20.61
CA ALA A 41 -16.56 9.11 -19.19
C ALA A 41 -15.52 8.16 -18.58
N ILE A 42 -14.64 8.71 -17.74
CA ILE A 42 -13.66 7.93 -16.97
C ILE A 42 -14.31 7.61 -15.62
N PRO A 43 -14.35 6.33 -15.19
CA PRO A 43 -14.89 5.99 -13.89
C PRO A 43 -14.01 6.57 -12.77
N SER A 44 -14.65 7.14 -11.74
CA SER A 44 -13.97 7.58 -10.51
C SER A 44 -13.40 6.40 -9.71
N HIS A 45 -14.00 5.22 -9.85
CA HIS A 45 -13.62 4.02 -9.12
C HIS A 45 -13.70 2.79 -10.00
N PHE A 46 -12.72 1.90 -9.86
CA PHE A 46 -12.72 0.59 -10.50
C PHE A 46 -13.30 -0.48 -9.54
N PRO A 47 -14.09 -1.43 -10.08
CA PRO A 47 -14.74 -2.46 -9.28
C PRO A 47 -13.69 -3.39 -8.67
N GLY A 48 -13.91 -3.77 -7.43
CA GLY A 48 -12.80 -4.28 -6.63
C GLY A 48 -13.22 -4.78 -5.27
N ARG A 49 -12.40 -5.64 -4.66
CA ARG A 49 -12.45 -5.92 -3.23
C ARG A 49 -11.03 -5.76 -2.73
N TYR A 50 -10.87 -5.02 -1.65
CA TYR A 50 -9.58 -4.92 -0.97
C TYR A 50 -9.59 -5.78 0.28
N HIS A 51 -8.41 -6.25 0.65
CA HIS A 51 -8.16 -6.82 1.95
C HIS A 51 -8.02 -5.67 2.95
N GLN A 52 -8.91 -5.61 3.93
CA GLN A 52 -8.72 -4.73 5.07
C GLN A 52 -7.78 -5.39 6.05
N THR A 53 -6.66 -4.72 6.35
CA THR A 53 -5.80 -5.06 7.46
C THR A 53 -5.94 -4.00 8.54
N VAL A 54 -5.48 -4.35 9.73
CA VAL A 54 -5.46 -3.43 10.85
C VAL A 54 -4.05 -3.44 11.40
N ALA A 55 -3.62 -2.41 12.09
CA ALA A 55 -2.50 -2.49 12.99
C ALA A 55 -2.85 -1.84 14.32
N THR A 56 -2.47 -2.52 15.38
CA THR A 56 -2.69 -2.12 16.76
C THR A 56 -1.33 -1.95 17.40
N LEU A 57 -0.97 -0.69 17.63
CA LEU A 57 0.21 -0.33 18.40
C LEU A 57 -0.20 -0.32 19.87
N VAL A 58 0.53 -1.08 20.67
CA VAL A 58 0.29 -1.20 22.12
C VAL A 58 1.56 -0.78 22.83
N HIS A 59 1.44 0.23 23.70
CA HIS A 59 2.49 0.54 24.67
C HIS A 59 2.16 -0.23 25.95
N GLY A 60 2.82 -1.37 26.17
CA GLY A 60 2.51 -2.25 27.28
C GLY A 60 3.49 -3.40 27.49
N LEU A 61 3.19 -4.20 28.52
CA LEU A 61 3.98 -5.37 28.89
C LEU A 61 3.37 -6.62 28.26
N LEU A 62 4.12 -7.25 27.36
CA LEU A 62 3.68 -8.48 26.69
C LEU A 62 3.64 -9.66 27.67
N ASN A 63 2.57 -10.43 27.61
CA ASN A 63 2.48 -11.73 28.24
C ASN A 63 3.22 -12.76 27.37
N VAL A 64 4.51 -12.97 27.63
CA VAL A 64 5.32 -13.92 26.83
C VAL A 64 4.77 -15.35 26.86
N SER A 65 4.10 -15.75 27.95
CA SER A 65 3.47 -17.07 28.05
C SER A 65 2.31 -17.27 27.06
N TYR A 66 1.69 -16.18 26.57
CA TYR A 66 0.72 -16.26 25.46
C TYR A 66 1.33 -16.86 24.20
N LEU A 67 2.64 -16.66 23.99
CA LEU A 67 3.38 -17.18 22.84
C LEU A 67 3.80 -18.65 23.02
N GLY A 68 3.44 -19.28 24.13
CA GLY A 68 3.79 -20.67 24.43
C GLY A 68 5.26 -20.90 24.81
N THR A 69 6.02 -19.84 25.10
CA THR A 69 7.40 -19.98 25.59
C THR A 69 7.42 -20.29 27.09
N THR A 70 8.40 -21.09 27.50
CA THR A 70 8.74 -21.37 28.91
C THR A 70 9.85 -20.45 29.43
N GLU A 71 10.40 -19.59 28.58
CA GLU A 71 11.42 -18.62 28.98
C GLU A 71 10.83 -17.57 29.92
N LYS A 72 11.67 -17.10 30.84
CA LYS A 72 11.32 -15.95 31.67
C LYS A 72 11.26 -14.69 30.80
N PRO A 73 10.36 -13.73 31.08
CA PRO A 73 10.25 -12.49 30.31
C PRO A 73 11.57 -11.72 30.17
N GLU A 74 12.42 -11.75 31.21
CA GLU A 74 13.75 -11.12 31.26
C GLU A 74 14.74 -11.66 30.22
N ASN A 75 14.50 -12.87 29.70
CA ASN A 75 15.34 -13.54 28.71
C ASN A 75 14.70 -13.63 27.32
N PHE A 76 13.51 -13.04 27.15
CA PHE A 76 12.77 -13.10 25.89
C PHE A 76 13.20 -11.95 24.96
N PHE A 77 14.01 -12.27 23.94
CA PHE A 77 14.59 -11.29 23.01
C PHE A 77 14.03 -11.38 21.58
N VAL A 78 12.90 -12.06 21.39
CA VAL A 78 12.27 -12.18 20.07
C VAL A 78 11.65 -10.84 19.69
N SER A 79 12.14 -10.26 18.59
CA SER A 79 11.58 -9.03 18.03
C SER A 79 10.27 -9.29 17.32
N ASP A 80 10.19 -10.38 16.55
CA ASP A 80 9.07 -10.64 15.65
C ASP A 80 8.56 -12.08 15.79
N VAL A 81 7.25 -12.19 15.97
CA VAL A 81 6.52 -13.46 15.95
C VAL A 81 5.55 -13.42 14.78
N LEU A 82 5.63 -14.42 13.91
CA LEU A 82 4.74 -14.59 12.76
C LEU A 82 3.98 -15.90 12.92
N THR A 83 2.69 -15.90 12.57
CA THR A 83 1.87 -17.11 12.62
C THR A 83 1.03 -17.28 11.37
N LEU A 84 0.92 -18.53 10.94
CA LEU A 84 0.02 -18.97 9.86
C LEU A 84 -1.26 -19.61 10.42
N ASP A 85 -1.38 -19.71 11.75
CA ASP A 85 -2.55 -20.28 12.39
C ASP A 85 -3.76 -19.36 12.19
N LYS A 86 -4.77 -19.90 11.50
CA LYS A 86 -6.03 -19.19 11.24
C LYS A 86 -6.86 -18.99 12.50
N ALA A 87 -6.66 -19.83 13.53
CA ALA A 87 -7.32 -19.68 14.82
C ALA A 87 -6.65 -18.61 15.70
N SER A 88 -5.46 -18.12 15.31
CA SER A 88 -4.77 -17.09 16.07
C SER A 88 -5.42 -15.71 15.90
N GLU A 89 -5.57 -15.03 17.03
CA GLU A 89 -6.03 -13.63 17.11
C GLU A 89 -4.98 -12.65 16.58
N ILE A 90 -3.74 -13.09 16.36
CA ILE A 90 -2.66 -12.31 15.75
C ILE A 90 -2.20 -12.95 14.44
N HIS A 91 -1.66 -12.15 13.53
CA HIS A 91 -0.96 -12.65 12.34
C HIS A 91 0.55 -12.41 12.43
N SER A 92 0.91 -11.27 13.03
CA SER A 92 2.26 -10.98 13.45
C SER A 92 2.23 -10.22 14.77
N LEU A 93 3.38 -10.15 15.42
CA LEU A 93 3.63 -9.37 16.61
C LEU A 93 5.10 -8.95 16.54
N GLY A 94 5.38 -7.66 16.28
CA GLY A 94 6.73 -7.11 16.10
C GLY A 94 7.10 -5.99 17.07
N SER A 95 8.27 -6.04 17.70
CA SER A 95 8.83 -5.02 18.61
C SER A 95 9.13 -3.74 17.84
N LEU A 96 8.54 -2.62 18.29
CA LEU A 96 8.84 -1.31 17.72
C LEU A 96 9.94 -0.65 18.54
N ASN A 97 11.08 -0.48 17.89
CA ASN A 97 12.24 0.20 18.47
C ASN A 97 12.40 1.57 17.83
N PRO A 98 12.85 2.59 18.59
CA PRO A 98 13.13 3.90 18.04
C PRO A 98 14.26 3.83 17.01
N VAL A 99 14.13 4.59 15.93
CA VAL A 99 15.16 4.68 14.87
C VAL A 99 16.51 5.14 15.42
N LYS A 100 16.49 6.05 16.40
CA LYS A 100 17.67 6.45 17.17
C LYS A 100 17.57 5.83 18.55
N ILE A 101 18.44 4.87 18.85
CA ILE A 101 18.46 4.17 20.14
C ILE A 101 19.12 5.11 21.17
N PRO A 102 18.37 5.64 22.15
CA PRO A 102 18.96 6.46 23.19
C PRO A 102 19.85 5.61 24.11
N LYS A 103 20.82 6.24 24.78
CA LYS A 103 21.64 5.55 25.79
C LYS A 103 20.73 5.05 26.93
N GLY A 104 20.83 3.76 27.25
CA GLY A 104 20.00 3.12 28.28
C GLY A 104 18.63 2.64 27.79
N TYR A 105 18.39 2.61 26.47
CA TYR A 105 17.17 2.02 25.91
C TYR A 105 17.11 0.51 26.19
N SER A 106 15.99 0.06 26.77
CA SER A 106 15.64 -1.35 26.90
C SER A 106 14.56 -1.68 25.87
N TYR A 107 14.69 -2.82 25.21
CA TYR A 107 13.72 -3.30 24.22
C TYR A 107 12.33 -3.43 24.86
N SER A 108 11.33 -2.81 24.23
CA SER A 108 9.91 -3.01 24.58
C SER A 108 9.28 -4.04 23.65
N PRO A 109 8.40 -4.91 24.17
CA PRO A 109 7.75 -5.90 23.33
C PRO A 109 6.64 -5.28 22.46
N ALA A 110 6.05 -6.14 21.65
CA ALA A 110 5.66 -5.89 20.27
C ALA A 110 4.26 -5.30 19.97
N SER A 111 4.11 -4.72 18.78
CA SER A 111 2.90 -4.21 18.11
C SER A 111 2.33 -5.20 17.08
N GLN A 112 1.05 -5.06 16.71
CA GLN A 112 0.27 -6.10 16.01
C GLN A 112 -0.45 -5.62 14.74
N PRO A 113 -0.91 -6.54 13.86
CA PRO A 113 -1.68 -6.25 12.64
C PRO A 113 -3.19 -6.67 12.68
N LYS A 114 -3.89 -6.67 13.83
CA LYS A 114 -5.33 -6.99 13.92
C LYS A 114 -6.06 -6.13 14.96
N PRO A 115 -7.37 -5.88 14.81
CA PRO A 115 -8.17 -5.32 15.90
C PRO A 115 -8.21 -6.30 17.04
N LEU A 116 -7.84 -5.84 18.23
CA LEU A 116 -7.93 -6.69 19.41
C LEU A 116 -9.17 -6.30 20.21
N SER A 117 -9.99 -7.31 20.50
CA SER A 117 -10.98 -7.17 21.56
C SER A 117 -10.27 -6.96 22.90
N GLN A 118 -10.94 -6.35 23.87
CA GLN A 118 -10.36 -6.16 25.19
C GLN A 118 -9.96 -7.48 25.86
N LYS A 119 -10.72 -8.56 25.59
CA LYS A 119 -10.37 -9.91 26.04
C LYS A 119 -9.08 -10.41 25.41
N ASN A 120 -8.89 -10.19 24.10
CA ASN A 120 -7.67 -10.60 23.41
C ASN A 120 -6.46 -9.77 23.89
N LEU A 121 -6.65 -8.47 24.13
CA LEU A 121 -5.61 -7.61 24.73
C LEU A 121 -5.15 -8.15 26.09
N GLN A 122 -6.09 -8.51 26.97
CA GLN A 122 -5.77 -9.09 28.29
C GLN A 122 -5.04 -10.43 28.22
N GLN A 123 -5.23 -11.19 27.14
CA GLN A 123 -4.50 -12.43 26.94
C GLN A 123 -3.06 -12.16 26.49
N ILE A 124 -2.88 -11.19 25.59
CA ILE A 124 -1.59 -10.93 24.93
C ILE A 124 -0.71 -9.98 25.75
N PHE A 125 -1.29 -9.06 26.51
CA PHE A 125 -0.58 -8.08 27.33
C PHE A 125 -1.00 -8.19 28.80
N LEU A 126 -0.02 -8.22 29.69
CA LEU A 126 -0.22 -8.21 31.14
C LEU A 126 -0.73 -6.83 31.62
N SER A 127 -0.25 -5.77 30.98
CA SER A 127 -0.66 -4.39 31.21
C SER A 127 -0.36 -3.54 29.98
N TRP A 128 -1.03 -2.40 29.83
CA TRP A 128 -0.73 -1.41 28.80
C TRP A 128 -1.15 -0.01 29.24
N ASP A 129 -0.41 1.00 28.78
CA ASP A 129 -0.69 2.41 29.06
C ASP A 129 -1.50 3.06 27.94
N SER A 130 -1.21 2.68 26.69
CA SER A 130 -1.87 3.25 25.53
C SER A 130 -2.00 2.26 24.38
N ILE A 131 -3.03 2.48 23.58
CA ILE A 131 -3.35 1.68 22.41
C ILE A 131 -3.75 2.62 21.26
N SER A 132 -3.21 2.35 20.08
CA SER A 132 -3.56 3.05 18.85
C SER A 132 -3.83 2.03 17.75
N GLU A 133 -5.08 2.00 17.28
CA GLU A 133 -5.50 1.13 16.20
C GLU A 133 -5.62 1.94 14.90
N LYS A 134 -5.08 1.40 13.80
CA LYS A 134 -5.27 1.91 12.46
C LYS A 134 -5.80 0.81 11.56
N ARG A 135 -6.95 1.03 10.95
CA ARG A 135 -7.50 0.17 9.89
C ARG A 135 -7.15 0.76 8.53
N TRP A 136 -6.77 -0.08 7.58
CA TRP A 136 -6.56 0.35 6.21
C TRP A 136 -6.89 -0.77 5.22
N LEU A 137 -7.35 -0.38 4.04
CA LEU A 137 -7.47 -1.26 2.89
C LEU A 137 -6.07 -1.43 2.30
N ALA A 138 -5.48 -2.62 2.43
CA ALA A 138 -4.06 -2.84 2.19
C ALA A 138 -3.72 -3.17 0.74
N TYR A 139 -4.47 -4.07 0.13
CA TYR A 139 -4.20 -4.52 -1.24
C TYR A 139 -5.45 -5.15 -1.87
N PRO A 140 -5.54 -5.17 -3.21
CA PRO A 140 -6.63 -5.84 -3.93
C PRO A 140 -6.70 -7.34 -3.66
N SER A 141 -7.91 -7.90 -3.71
CA SER A 141 -8.12 -9.34 -3.64
C SER A 141 -7.98 -9.98 -5.00
N TYR A 142 -7.03 -10.91 -5.11
CA TYR A 142 -6.78 -11.69 -6.31
C TYR A 142 -7.57 -13.00 -6.24
N SER A 143 -8.69 -13.06 -6.95
CA SER A 143 -9.49 -14.28 -7.06
C SER A 143 -9.89 -14.51 -8.51
N PRO A 144 -9.70 -15.72 -9.06
CA PRO A 144 -10.24 -16.07 -10.37
C PRO A 144 -11.78 -16.02 -10.40
N PRO A 145 -12.41 -15.78 -11.56
CA PRO A 145 -11.79 -15.44 -12.84
C PRO A 145 -11.18 -14.02 -12.80
N HIS A 146 -10.02 -13.87 -13.44
CA HIS A 146 -9.24 -12.63 -13.45
C HIS A 146 -10.14 -11.41 -13.74
N ARG A 147 -10.17 -10.45 -12.82
CA ARG A 147 -10.85 -9.17 -13.07
C ARG A 147 -10.09 -8.41 -14.15
N ARG A 148 -10.83 -7.67 -14.99
CA ARG A 148 -10.24 -6.69 -15.90
C ARG A 148 -9.44 -5.70 -15.07
N THR A 149 -8.12 -5.72 -15.26
CA THR A 149 -7.23 -4.73 -14.64
C THR A 149 -7.63 -3.34 -15.15
N PRO A 150 -7.60 -2.31 -14.29
CA PRO A 150 -7.76 -0.93 -14.76
C PRO A 150 -6.70 -0.59 -15.81
N PRO A 151 -7.00 0.31 -16.76
CA PRO A 151 -6.01 0.76 -17.72
C PRO A 151 -4.98 1.68 -17.05
N PHE A 152 -3.72 1.60 -17.51
CA PHE A 152 -2.66 2.54 -17.12
C PHE A 152 -2.83 3.93 -17.74
N ILE A 153 -3.52 4.03 -18.86
CA ILE A 153 -3.81 5.28 -19.58
C ILE A 153 -5.31 5.52 -19.46
N LEU A 154 -5.72 6.57 -18.72
CA LEU A 154 -7.13 6.93 -18.58
C LEU A 154 -7.57 7.86 -19.73
N HIS A 155 -6.68 8.75 -20.16
CA HIS A 155 -6.85 9.67 -21.30
C HIS A 155 -5.48 10.11 -21.83
N ASP A 156 -5.42 10.81 -22.96
CA ASP A 156 -4.17 11.40 -23.46
C ASP A 156 -3.50 12.28 -22.39
N ARG A 157 -2.30 11.90 -21.94
CA ARG A 157 -1.52 12.56 -20.87
C ARG A 157 -2.16 12.53 -19.47
N LEU A 158 -3.16 11.66 -19.25
CA LEU A 158 -3.69 11.31 -17.92
C LEU A 158 -3.50 9.82 -17.66
N TYR A 159 -2.66 9.52 -16.68
CA TYR A 159 -2.20 8.16 -16.41
C TYR A 159 -2.62 7.68 -15.01
N TYR A 160 -2.81 6.37 -14.86
CA TYR A 160 -3.15 5.72 -13.60
C TYR A 160 -2.04 4.75 -13.18
N LEU A 161 -1.26 5.16 -12.18
CA LEU A 161 -0.09 4.42 -11.70
C LEU A 161 -0.50 3.15 -10.96
N ASN A 162 -1.50 3.24 -10.07
CA ASN A 162 -1.91 2.12 -9.20
C ASN A 162 -2.71 1.04 -9.94
N ALA A 163 -2.87 1.14 -11.27
CA ALA A 163 -3.40 0.04 -12.08
C ALA A 163 -2.60 -1.27 -11.85
N VAL A 164 -1.28 -1.15 -11.63
CA VAL A 164 -0.39 -2.29 -11.37
C VAL A 164 -0.76 -3.10 -10.13
N GLU A 165 -1.39 -2.48 -9.12
CA GLU A 165 -1.74 -3.15 -7.85
C GLU A 165 -2.69 -4.32 -8.06
N TRP A 166 -3.51 -4.26 -9.11
CA TRP A 166 -4.43 -5.34 -9.50
C TRP A 166 -3.74 -6.57 -10.08
N ALA A 167 -2.50 -6.43 -10.54
CA ALA A 167 -1.64 -7.54 -10.92
C ALA A 167 -0.76 -8.00 -9.75
N ALA A 168 -0.16 -7.04 -9.03
CA ALA A 168 0.63 -7.28 -7.83
C ALA A 168 0.75 -6.00 -6.99
N SER A 169 0.41 -6.07 -5.71
CA SER A 169 0.40 -4.94 -4.79
C SER A 169 1.59 -5.01 -3.84
N ALA A 170 2.69 -4.38 -4.26
CA ALA A 170 3.90 -4.20 -3.47
C ALA A 170 4.52 -2.84 -3.80
N MET A 171 5.30 -2.26 -2.87
CA MET A 171 5.93 -0.95 -3.08
C MET A 171 6.86 -0.96 -4.29
N GLU A 172 7.55 -2.07 -4.52
CA GLU A 172 8.42 -2.31 -5.67
C GLU A 172 7.64 -2.26 -6.99
N MET A 173 6.41 -2.78 -7.00
CA MET A 173 5.54 -2.72 -8.18
C MET A 173 5.10 -1.28 -8.47
N SER A 174 4.80 -0.49 -7.44
CA SER A 174 4.52 0.94 -7.59
C SER A 174 5.72 1.69 -8.16
N ALA A 175 6.95 1.38 -7.72
CA ALA A 175 8.17 1.98 -8.24
C ALA A 175 8.43 1.61 -9.71
N ILE A 176 8.24 0.33 -10.07
CA ILE A 176 8.34 -0.14 -11.45
C ILE A 176 7.31 0.57 -12.34
N SER A 177 6.07 0.65 -11.88
CA SER A 177 5.00 1.34 -12.61
C SER A 177 5.31 2.83 -12.77
N ALA A 178 5.81 3.49 -11.72
CA ALA A 178 6.20 4.90 -11.77
C ALA A 178 7.27 5.16 -12.84
N ARG A 179 8.32 4.32 -12.87
CA ARG A 179 9.40 4.42 -13.86
C ARG A 179 8.87 4.25 -15.28
N ASN A 180 8.07 3.21 -15.52
CA ASN A 180 7.53 2.94 -16.85
C ASN A 180 6.60 4.05 -17.32
N LEU A 181 5.77 4.58 -16.42
CA LEU A 181 4.86 5.69 -16.71
C LEU A 181 5.64 6.98 -17.02
N ALA A 182 6.69 7.29 -16.27
CA ALA A 182 7.54 8.45 -16.55
C ALA A 182 8.20 8.35 -17.93
N LEU A 183 8.68 7.17 -18.31
CA LEU A 183 9.24 6.91 -19.65
C LEU A 183 8.16 7.04 -20.73
N LEU A 184 6.97 6.46 -20.52
CA LEU A 184 5.84 6.58 -21.43
C LEU A 184 5.46 8.05 -21.65
N ALA A 185 5.32 8.81 -20.58
CA ALA A 185 4.99 10.24 -20.62
C ALA A 185 6.07 11.03 -21.36
N HIS A 186 7.35 10.79 -21.07
CA HIS A 186 8.47 11.41 -21.76
C HIS A 186 8.47 11.09 -23.26
N HIS A 187 8.33 9.82 -23.63
CA HIS A 187 8.35 9.43 -25.05
C HIS A 187 7.16 10.01 -25.81
N ARG A 188 5.98 10.08 -25.21
CA ARG A 188 4.82 10.75 -25.82
C ARG A 188 5.02 12.26 -25.94
N TRP A 189 5.62 12.90 -24.93
CA TRP A 189 5.88 14.33 -24.94
C TRP A 189 6.81 14.76 -26.08
N TYR A 190 7.82 13.95 -26.37
CA TYR A 190 8.80 14.20 -27.44
C TYR A 190 8.50 13.45 -28.74
N GLU A 191 7.29 12.91 -28.91
CA GLU A 191 6.85 12.17 -30.11
C GLU A 191 7.76 10.98 -30.49
N GLN A 192 8.44 10.39 -29.49
CA GLN A 192 9.33 9.24 -29.65
C GLN A 192 8.53 7.93 -29.63
N THR A 193 7.53 7.80 -30.48
CA THR A 193 6.60 6.65 -30.50
C THR A 193 7.28 5.31 -30.70
N GLY A 194 8.37 5.25 -31.47
CA GLY A 194 9.18 4.03 -31.66
C GLY A 194 9.92 3.53 -30.40
N LYS A 195 9.85 4.26 -29.27
CA LYS A 195 10.37 3.82 -27.96
C LYS A 195 9.28 3.31 -27.02
N ILE A 196 8.02 3.35 -27.43
CA ILE A 196 6.87 2.86 -26.68
C ILE A 196 6.53 1.47 -27.22
N ASP A 197 6.28 0.51 -26.33
CA ASP A 197 5.79 -0.84 -26.66
C ASP A 197 6.53 -1.49 -27.84
N GLN A 198 7.85 -1.62 -27.72
CA GLN A 198 8.72 -2.19 -28.77
C GLN A 198 8.52 -3.70 -28.90
N GLU A 199 7.41 -4.15 -29.49
CA GLU A 199 7.05 -5.57 -29.58
C GLU A 199 8.12 -6.43 -30.29
N ASP A 200 8.82 -5.86 -31.28
CA ASP A 200 9.88 -6.55 -32.04
C ASP A 200 11.29 -6.39 -31.46
N LEU A 201 11.45 -5.79 -30.27
CA LEU A 201 12.77 -5.50 -29.70
C LEU A 201 13.63 -6.77 -29.58
N HIS A 202 13.03 -7.87 -29.10
CA HIS A 202 13.73 -9.14 -28.95
C HIS A 202 14.18 -9.73 -30.29
N THR A 203 13.39 -9.56 -31.34
CA THR A 203 13.73 -10.02 -32.70
C THR A 203 14.87 -9.17 -33.27
N ARG A 204 14.84 -7.85 -33.06
CA ARG A 204 15.89 -6.92 -33.51
C ARG A 204 17.22 -7.15 -32.81
N LEU A 205 17.21 -7.32 -31.48
CA LEU A 205 18.43 -7.60 -30.69
C LEU A 205 19.10 -8.92 -31.07
N LYS A 206 18.33 -9.92 -31.53
CA LYS A 206 18.89 -11.19 -32.02
C LYS A 206 19.48 -11.11 -33.42
N GLY A 207 19.04 -10.16 -34.25
CA GLY A 207 19.57 -9.98 -35.61
C GLY A 207 20.86 -9.14 -35.67
N GLU A 208 21.22 -8.47 -34.57
CA GLU A 208 22.42 -7.62 -34.45
C GLU A 208 23.61 -8.32 -33.74
N LEU A 209 23.44 -9.58 -33.33
CA LEU A 209 24.48 -10.46 -32.74
C LEU A 209 24.92 -11.53 -33.75
#